data_AF-A0A198A2A9-F1
#
_entry.id   AF-A0A198A2A9-F1
#
_cell.length_a   1.000
_cell.length_b   1.000
_cell.length_c   1.000
_cell.angle_alpha   90.00
_cell.angle_beta   90.00
_cell.angle_gamma   90.00
#
_symmetry.space_group_name_H-M   'P 1'
#
loop_
_entity.id
_entity.type
_entity.pdbx_description
1 polymer ?
#
loop_
_entity_poly.entity_id
_entity_poly.type
_entity_poly.pdbx_seq_one_letter_code
_entity_poly.pdbx_strand_id
1 'polypeptide(L)'
;MICSRKRACHPQIRIVFEEDSFITHAEKITRDRFSLERARARSVAMLGYTYFPYSRDELEKKPILCQRNLYGWLGRFGTVQEAGLLKLPIYEREILRFALTCNKPFGMKEVCHWLQLTRETCSKIVRDMAAKDLLSHSGGSQTRSYQFLITEKAIALFHRSK
;
A
#
# COMPACT_ATOMS: atom_id res chain seq x y z
N MET A 1 12.18 -19.93 26.51
CA MET A 1 12.92 -18.86 25.81
C MET A 1 12.00 -18.27 24.74
N ILE A 2 11.32 -17.16 25.04
CA ILE A 2 10.38 -16.54 24.10
C ILE A 2 11.23 -15.78 23.08
N CYS A 3 11.24 -16.28 21.85
CA CYS A 3 11.86 -15.61 20.71
C CYS A 3 11.03 -14.35 20.43
N SER A 4 11.51 -13.18 20.83
CA SER A 4 10.86 -11.90 20.57
C SER A 4 10.84 -11.64 19.05
N ARG A 5 9.71 -11.94 18.39
CA ARG A 5 9.52 -11.70 16.95
C ARG A 5 8.98 -10.30 16.72
N LYS A 6 9.61 -9.54 15.84
CA LYS A 6 9.14 -8.22 15.40
C LYS A 6 8.50 -8.36 14.03
N ARG A 7 7.27 -7.87 13.91
CA ARG A 7 6.52 -7.82 12.65
C ARG A 7 6.14 -6.38 12.34
N ALA A 8 6.43 -5.96 11.12
CA ALA A 8 5.92 -4.72 10.55
C ALA A 8 4.95 -5.06 9.40
N CYS A 9 3.71 -4.59 9.52
CA CYS A 9 2.68 -4.76 8.49
C CYS A 9 2.33 -3.39 7.92
N HIS A 10 2.37 -3.25 6.59
CA HIS A 10 1.91 -2.05 5.90
C HIS A 10 0.73 -2.41 4.98
N PRO A 11 -0.52 -2.22 5.46
CA PRO A 11 -1.73 -2.61 4.71
C PRO A 11 -1.87 -1.90 3.36
N GLN A 12 -1.47 -0.62 3.29
CA GLN A 12 -1.66 0.21 2.08
C GLN A 12 -0.94 -0.33 0.85
N ILE A 13 0.25 -0.91 1.04
CA ILE A 13 1.06 -1.51 -0.03
C ILE A 13 1.08 -3.05 0.05
N ARG A 14 0.21 -3.64 0.89
CA ARG A 14 0.06 -5.08 1.10
C ARG A 14 1.40 -5.79 1.31
N ILE A 15 2.24 -5.30 2.20
CA ILE A 15 3.54 -5.92 2.54
C ILE A 15 3.63 -6.22 4.03
N VAL A 16 4.27 -7.34 4.35
CA VAL A 16 4.59 -7.76 5.72
C VAL A 16 6.07 -8.09 5.80
N PHE A 17 6.78 -7.42 6.71
CA PHE A 17 8.13 -7.76 7.10
C PHE A 17 8.10 -8.50 8.44
N GLU A 18 8.86 -9.57 8.54
CA GLU A 18 9.02 -10.31 9.79
C GLU A 18 10.50 -10.57 10.05
N GLU A 19 10.93 -10.24 11.26
CA GLU A 19 12.26 -10.59 11.78
C GLU A 19 12.13 -11.91 12.54
N ASP A 20 12.80 -12.95 12.03
CA ASP A 20 12.93 -14.23 12.71
C ASP A 20 14.33 -14.36 13.32
N SER A 21 14.37 -14.60 14.64
CA SER A 21 15.63 -14.87 15.32
C SER A 21 16.04 -16.32 15.07
N PHE A 22 17.26 -16.52 14.56
CA PHE A 22 17.84 -17.83 14.42
C PHE A 22 18.29 -18.36 15.79
N ILE A 23 18.05 -19.64 16.05
CA ILE A 23 18.58 -20.35 17.21
C ILE A 23 19.50 -21.42 16.66
N THR A 24 20.74 -21.47 17.18
CA THR A 24 21.86 -22.31 16.70
C THR A 24 21.56 -23.80 16.61
N HIS A 25 20.50 -24.28 17.26
CA HIS A 25 20.02 -25.65 17.15
C HIS A 25 18.74 -25.71 16.32
N ALA A 26 18.86 -25.58 15.00
CA ALA A 26 17.72 -25.77 14.09
C ALA A 26 17.05 -27.14 14.26
N GLU A 27 17.82 -28.17 14.66
CA GLU A 27 17.33 -29.51 15.01
C GLU A 27 16.38 -29.52 16.21
N LYS A 28 16.48 -28.53 17.12
CA LYS A 28 15.59 -28.40 18.28
C LYS A 28 14.27 -27.70 17.92
N ILE A 29 14.00 -27.41 16.65
CA ILE A 29 12.70 -26.91 16.24
C ILE A 29 11.64 -28.00 16.43
N THR A 30 10.59 -27.72 17.20
CA THR A 30 9.49 -28.67 17.35
C THR A 30 8.68 -28.75 16.06
N ARG A 31 8.09 -29.92 15.78
CA ARG A 31 7.21 -30.12 14.61
C ARG A 31 6.08 -29.09 14.55
N ASP A 32 5.54 -28.73 15.71
CA ASP A 32 4.48 -27.72 15.82
C ASP A 32 4.98 -26.34 15.43
N ARG A 33 6.19 -25.96 15.86
CA ARG A 33 6.78 -24.66 15.51
C ARG A 33 7.06 -24.55 14.02
N PHE A 34 7.61 -25.61 13.43
CA PHE A 34 7.81 -25.67 11.97
C PHE A 34 6.47 -25.54 11.22
N SER A 35 5.44 -26.27 11.67
CA SER A 35 4.11 -26.22 11.07
C SER A 35 3.46 -24.84 11.19
N LEU A 36 3.67 -24.16 12.33
CA LEU A 36 3.15 -22.82 12.59
C LEU A 36 3.79 -21.76 11.70
N GLU A 37 5.10 -21.84 11.45
CA GLU A 37 5.79 -20.92 10.52
C GLU A 37 5.28 -21.10 9.09
N ARG A 38 5.10 -22.35 8.65
CA ARG A 38 4.49 -22.65 7.33
C ARG A 38 3.05 -22.16 7.24
N ALA A 39 2.24 -22.38 8.28
CA ALA A 39 0.86 -21.92 8.33
C ALA A 39 0.78 -20.39 8.23
N ARG A 40 1.66 -19.67 8.91
CA ARG A 40 1.75 -18.22 8.85
C ARG A 40 2.08 -17.70 7.45
N ALA A 41 3.12 -18.23 6.81
CA ALA A 41 3.47 -17.84 5.46
C ALA A 41 2.29 -18.05 4.49
N ARG A 42 1.56 -19.16 4.65
CA ARG A 42 0.32 -19.41 3.90
C ARG A 42 -0.77 -18.38 4.20
N SER A 43 -1.03 -18.06 5.46
CA SER A 43 -2.05 -17.07 5.83
C SER A 43 -1.77 -15.69 5.22
N VAL A 44 -0.51 -15.22 5.24
CA VAL A 44 -0.12 -13.95 4.63
C VAL A 44 -0.34 -13.99 3.11
N ALA A 45 0.04 -15.10 2.47
CA ALA A 45 -0.18 -15.31 1.05
C ALA A 45 -1.68 -15.35 0.68
N MET A 46 -2.52 -16.01 1.47
CA MET A 46 -3.97 -16.07 1.26
C MET A 46 -4.64 -14.70 1.35
N LEU A 47 -4.11 -13.80 2.19
CA LEU A 47 -4.58 -12.42 2.28
C LEU A 47 -4.07 -11.53 1.13
N GLY A 48 -3.25 -12.06 0.23
CA GLY A 48 -2.68 -11.34 -0.91
C GLY A 48 -1.60 -10.33 -0.50
N TYR A 49 -0.93 -10.55 0.64
CA TYR A 49 0.20 -9.74 1.07
C TYR A 49 1.51 -10.32 0.55
N THR A 50 2.44 -9.43 0.18
CA THR A 50 3.83 -9.85 -0.05
C THR A 50 4.51 -10.04 1.30
N TYR A 51 5.08 -11.23 1.52
CA TYR A 51 5.72 -11.61 2.77
C TYR A 51 7.24 -11.64 2.62
N PHE A 52 7.94 -10.90 3.48
CA PHE A 52 9.40 -10.86 3.57
C PHE A 52 9.85 -11.35 4.95
N PRO A 53 10.06 -12.65 5.13
CA PRO A 53 10.72 -13.18 6.32
C PRO A 53 12.22 -12.97 6.17
N TYR A 54 12.81 -12.19 7.08
CA TYR A 54 14.25 -12.02 7.19
C TYR A 54 14.73 -12.60 8.51
N SER A 55 15.82 -13.35 8.47
CA SER A 55 16.51 -13.70 9.71
C SER A 55 17.23 -12.48 10.29
N ARG A 56 17.34 -12.42 11.62
CA ARG A 56 18.12 -11.36 12.28
C ARG A 56 19.56 -11.32 11.78
N ASP A 57 20.17 -12.48 11.53
CA ASP A 57 21.51 -12.61 10.95
C ASP A 57 21.60 -12.00 9.55
N GLU A 58 20.59 -12.15 8.70
CA GLU A 58 20.58 -11.52 7.37
C GLU A 58 20.46 -10.01 7.45
N LEU A 59 19.63 -9.49 8.37
CA LEU A 59 19.49 -8.04 8.59
C LEU A 59 20.79 -7.41 9.09
N GLU A 60 21.48 -8.08 10.02
CA GLU A 60 22.72 -7.56 10.62
C GLU A 60 23.94 -7.77 9.71
N LYS A 61 24.11 -8.98 9.13
CA LYS A 61 25.33 -9.34 8.38
C LYS A 61 25.24 -9.04 6.89
N LYS A 62 24.03 -8.99 6.32
CA LYS A 62 23.79 -8.81 4.88
C LYS A 62 22.70 -7.76 4.58
N PRO A 63 22.78 -6.56 5.18
CA PRO A 63 21.74 -5.53 4.99
C PRO A 63 21.58 -5.12 3.52
N ILE A 64 22.69 -5.06 2.76
CA ILE A 64 22.67 -4.70 1.33
C ILE A 64 21.83 -5.68 0.51
N LEU A 65 21.89 -6.99 0.83
CA LEU A 65 21.09 -8.00 0.14
C LEU A 65 19.60 -7.82 0.45
N CYS A 66 19.25 -7.59 1.71
CA CYS A 66 17.87 -7.33 2.14
C CYS A 66 17.30 -6.07 1.45
N GLN A 67 18.10 -5.00 1.38
CA GLN A 67 17.75 -3.79 0.65
C GLN A 67 17.56 -4.07 -0.85
N ARG A 68 18.46 -4.81 -1.49
CA ARG A 68 18.33 -5.16 -2.90
C ARG A 68 17.06 -5.97 -3.19
N ASN A 69 16.69 -6.90 -2.32
CA ASN A 69 15.44 -7.65 -2.45
C ASN A 69 14.23 -6.73 -2.35
N LEU A 70 14.23 -5.79 -1.40
CA LEU A 70 13.19 -4.77 -1.28
C LEU A 70 13.13 -3.88 -2.53
N TYR A 71 14.26 -3.37 -3.02
CA TYR A 71 14.31 -2.57 -4.24
C TYR A 71 13.87 -3.34 -5.47
N GLY A 72 14.24 -4.62 -5.61
CA GLY A 72 13.78 -5.46 -6.70
C GLY A 72 12.27 -5.68 -6.69
N TRP A 73 11.68 -5.79 -5.49
CA TRP A 73 10.22 -5.82 -5.34
C TRP A 73 9.59 -4.46 -5.64
N LEU A 74 10.13 -3.36 -5.10
CA LEU A 74 9.68 -1.99 -5.39
C LEU A 74 9.77 -1.66 -6.88
N GLY A 75 10.80 -2.14 -7.57
CA GLY A 75 11.02 -1.96 -9.00
C GLY A 75 9.87 -2.51 -9.86
N ARG A 76 9.16 -3.54 -9.38
CA ARG A 76 7.95 -4.06 -10.05
C ARG A 76 6.80 -3.05 -10.07
N PHE A 77 6.81 -2.07 -9.15
CA PHE A 77 5.85 -0.96 -9.13
C PHE A 77 6.34 0.27 -9.90
N GLY A 78 7.64 0.36 -10.22
CA GLY A 78 8.20 1.47 -10.99
C GLY A 78 7.97 1.34 -12.50
N THR A 79 7.93 0.11 -13.03
CA THR A 79 7.68 -0.19 -14.45
C THR A 79 6.18 -0.33 -14.78
N VAL A 80 5.32 0.33 -14.01
CA VAL A 80 3.87 0.30 -14.16
C VAL A 80 3.44 1.20 -15.32
N GLN A 81 3.92 0.89 -16.53
CA GLN A 81 3.51 1.58 -17.76
C GLN A 81 2.09 1.20 -18.20
N GLU A 82 1.51 0.13 -17.63
CA GLU A 82 0.22 -0.42 -18.05
C GLU A 82 -0.93 -0.22 -17.06
N ALA A 83 -0.71 0.39 -15.88
CA ALA A 83 -1.84 0.68 -15.00
C ALA A 83 -2.74 1.73 -15.65
N GLY A 84 -4.06 1.53 -15.58
CA GLY A 84 -5.05 2.51 -16.01
C GLY A 84 -4.77 3.91 -15.43
N LEU A 85 -4.09 3.98 -14.28
CA LEU A 85 -3.58 5.19 -13.64
C LEU A 85 -2.72 6.10 -14.55
N LEU A 86 -1.88 5.56 -15.44
CA LEU A 86 -1.06 6.38 -16.34
C LEU A 86 -1.85 7.02 -17.47
N LYS A 87 -3.02 6.46 -17.81
CA LYS A 87 -3.95 7.06 -18.78
C LYS A 87 -4.64 8.30 -18.20
N LEU A 88 -4.64 8.47 -16.88
CA LEU A 88 -5.20 9.67 -16.26
C LEU A 88 -4.24 10.86 -16.36
N PRO A 89 -4.80 12.08 -16.48
CA PRO A 89 -4.06 13.32 -16.30
C PRO A 89 -3.26 13.33 -14.99
N ILE A 90 -2.13 14.03 -15.00
CA ILE A 90 -1.19 14.08 -13.88
C ILE A 90 -1.87 14.52 -12.58
N TYR A 91 -2.71 15.56 -12.64
CA TYR A 91 -3.39 16.07 -11.44
C TYR A 91 -4.41 15.08 -10.86
N GLU A 92 -5.15 14.37 -11.71
CA GLU A 92 -6.11 13.36 -11.26
C GLU A 92 -5.38 12.19 -10.59
N ARG A 93 -4.25 11.77 -11.17
CA ARG A 93 -3.37 10.74 -10.61
C ARG A 93 -2.83 11.13 -9.24
N GLU A 94 -2.39 12.38 -9.09
CA GLU A 94 -1.86 12.85 -7.81
C GLU A 94 -2.94 12.99 -6.73
N ILE A 95 -4.17 13.37 -7.08
CA ILE A 95 -5.30 13.32 -6.15
C ILE A 95 -5.58 11.88 -5.70
N LEU A 96 -5.55 10.90 -6.61
CA LEU A 96 -5.76 9.50 -6.25
C LEU A 96 -4.64 8.98 -5.33
N ARG A 97 -3.39 9.35 -5.58
CA ARG A 97 -2.24 9.03 -4.71
C ARG A 97 -2.39 9.64 -3.32
N PHE A 98 -2.80 10.91 -3.26
CA PHE A 98 -3.10 11.60 -2.02
C PHE A 98 -4.20 10.89 -1.23
N ALA A 99 -5.32 10.57 -1.89
CA ALA A 99 -6.45 9.88 -1.29
C ALA A 99 -6.06 8.51 -0.68
N LEU A 100 -5.27 7.72 -1.40
CA LEU A 100 -4.74 6.45 -0.89
C LEU A 100 -3.84 6.62 0.33
N THR A 101 -2.97 7.64 0.30
CA THR A 101 -2.02 7.90 1.38
C THR A 101 -2.74 8.32 2.66
N CYS A 102 -3.74 9.19 2.53
CA CYS A 102 -4.53 9.68 3.65
C CYS A 102 -5.45 8.62 4.26
N ASN A 103 -5.96 7.69 3.45
CA ASN A 103 -6.88 6.61 3.86
C ASN A 103 -8.07 7.08 4.72
N LYS A 104 -8.51 8.32 4.49
CA LYS A 104 -9.59 9.02 5.18
C LYS A 104 -10.32 9.92 4.18
N PRO A 105 -11.60 10.27 4.43
CA PRO A 105 -12.27 11.29 3.63
C PRO A 105 -11.46 12.59 3.66
N PHE A 106 -11.22 13.17 2.49
CA PHE A 106 -10.39 14.37 2.35
C PHE A 106 -11.21 15.57 1.86
N GLY A 107 -10.80 16.77 2.28
CA GLY A 107 -11.48 18.02 1.96
C GLY A 107 -10.81 18.81 0.83
N MET A 108 -11.54 19.76 0.24
CA MET A 108 -11.01 20.63 -0.83
C MET A 108 -9.77 21.43 -0.39
N LYS A 109 -9.69 21.83 0.88
CA LYS A 109 -8.51 22.54 1.41
C LYS A 109 -7.24 21.69 1.32
N GLU A 110 -7.36 20.40 1.62
CA GLU A 110 -6.22 19.47 1.59
C GLU A 110 -5.79 19.20 0.16
N VAL A 111 -6.76 19.06 -0.77
CA VAL A 111 -6.47 18.94 -2.22
C VAL A 111 -5.73 20.17 -2.74
N CYS A 112 -6.18 21.38 -2.41
CA CYS A 112 -5.49 22.60 -2.83
C CYS A 112 -4.08 22.69 -2.25
N HIS A 113 -3.89 22.27 -1.00
CA HIS A 113 -2.59 22.25 -0.37
C HIS A 113 -1.65 21.22 -1.03
N TRP A 114 -2.17 20.03 -1.33
CA TRP A 114 -1.42 18.96 -1.98
C TRP A 114 -1.00 19.30 -3.40
N LEU A 115 -1.92 19.84 -4.20
CA LEU A 115 -1.66 20.21 -5.59
C LEU A 115 -0.97 21.56 -5.74
N GLN A 116 -0.94 22.39 -4.68
CA GLN A 116 -0.46 23.77 -4.71
C GLN A 116 -1.18 24.62 -5.78
N LEU A 117 -2.48 24.38 -5.97
CA LEU A 117 -3.31 25.03 -6.97
C LEU A 117 -4.43 25.85 -6.32
N THR A 118 -5.00 26.77 -7.10
CA THR A 118 -6.13 27.58 -6.67
C THR A 118 -7.38 26.73 -6.46
N ARG A 119 -8.29 27.19 -5.59
CA ARG A 119 -9.53 26.47 -5.30
C ARG A 119 -10.38 26.21 -6.54
N GLU A 120 -10.39 27.15 -7.48
CA GLU A 120 -11.18 27.03 -8.72
C GLU A 120 -10.68 25.90 -9.62
N THR A 121 -9.36 25.78 -9.78
CA THR A 121 -8.75 24.72 -10.60
C THR A 121 -8.93 23.35 -9.95
N CYS A 122 -8.66 23.23 -8.64
CA CYS A 122 -8.94 22.02 -7.87
C CYS A 122 -10.42 21.59 -7.97
N SER A 123 -11.34 22.55 -7.90
CA SER A 123 -12.79 22.25 -7.99
C SER A 123 -13.21 21.74 -9.37
N LYS A 124 -12.53 22.14 -10.45
CA LYS A 124 -12.76 21.58 -11.79
C LYS A 124 -12.27 20.14 -11.85
N ILE A 125 -11.02 19.91 -11.43
CA ILE A 125 -10.41 18.58 -11.47
C ILE A 125 -11.22 17.57 -10.64
N VAL A 126 -11.64 17.94 -9.43
CA VAL A 126 -12.44 17.05 -8.57
C VAL A 126 -13.81 16.74 -9.18
N ARG A 127 -14.44 17.70 -9.86
CA ARG A 127 -15.70 17.46 -10.59
C ARG A 127 -15.50 16.50 -11.76
N ASP A 128 -14.43 16.65 -12.52
CA ASP A 128 -14.10 15.76 -13.64
C ASP A 128 -13.81 14.34 -13.15
N MET A 129 -13.11 14.20 -12.01
CA MET A 129 -12.88 12.90 -11.37
C MET A 129 -14.16 12.26 -10.83
N ALA A 130 -15.05 13.06 -10.23
CA ALA A 130 -16.35 12.59 -9.78
C ALA A 130 -17.24 12.14 -10.95
N ALA A 131 -17.20 12.85 -12.08
CA ALA A 131 -17.90 12.44 -13.32
C ALA A 131 -17.36 11.13 -13.92
N LYS A 132 -16.12 10.75 -13.60
CA LYS A 132 -15.49 9.46 -13.99
C LYS A 132 -15.78 8.32 -13.00
N ASP A 133 -16.56 8.57 -11.94
CA ASP A 133 -16.81 7.69 -10.80
C ASP A 133 -15.57 7.30 -10.00
N LEU A 134 -14.52 8.13 -10.04
CA LEU A 134 -13.27 7.85 -9.32
C LEU A 134 -13.33 8.30 -7.86
N LEU A 135 -14.17 9.29 -7.57
CA LEU A 135 -14.40 9.84 -6.24
C LEU A 135 -15.89 9.79 -5.93
N SER A 136 -16.21 9.32 -4.73
CA SER A 136 -17.54 9.42 -4.13
C SER A 136 -17.59 10.60 -3.16
N HIS A 137 -18.71 11.31 -3.13
CA HIS A 137 -18.94 12.39 -2.19
C HIS A 137 -19.32 11.80 -0.82
N SER A 138 -18.63 12.21 0.25
CA SER A 138 -18.96 11.81 1.61
C SER A 138 -19.39 13.03 2.42
N GLY A 139 -20.66 13.09 2.82
CA GLY A 139 -21.23 14.19 3.59
C GLY A 139 -21.61 15.42 2.76
N GLY A 140 -22.79 15.99 3.06
CA GLY A 140 -23.38 17.12 2.35
C GLY A 140 -24.51 16.74 1.38
N SER A 141 -24.86 17.64 0.47
CA SER A 141 -25.82 17.43 -0.62
C SER A 141 -25.07 17.26 -1.95
N GLN A 142 -25.73 16.79 -3.02
CA GLN A 142 -25.14 16.66 -4.38
C GLN A 142 -24.50 17.96 -4.88
N THR A 143 -24.95 19.12 -4.41
CA THR A 143 -24.44 20.44 -4.80
C THR A 143 -23.33 20.97 -3.89
N ARG A 144 -23.20 20.45 -2.66
CA ARG A 144 -22.21 20.95 -1.68
C ARG A 144 -21.72 19.81 -0.80
N SER A 145 -20.64 19.19 -1.23
CA SER A 145 -19.98 18.13 -0.48
C SER A 145 -18.77 18.66 0.25
N TYR A 146 -18.62 18.23 1.51
CA TYR A 146 -17.54 18.70 2.38
C TYR A 146 -16.31 17.81 2.30
N GLN A 147 -16.51 16.53 1.95
CA GLN A 147 -15.45 15.53 1.90
C GLN A 147 -15.64 14.59 0.70
N PHE A 148 -14.53 14.02 0.24
CA PHE A 148 -14.47 13.07 -0.86
C PHE A 148 -13.80 11.78 -0.38
N LEU A 149 -14.28 10.66 -0.89
CA LEU A 149 -13.75 9.33 -0.61
C LEU A 149 -13.43 8.63 -1.94
N ILE A 150 -12.38 7.83 -1.95
CA ILE A 150 -11.95 7.10 -3.14
C ILE A 150 -12.88 5.91 -3.41
N THR A 151 -13.38 5.78 -4.63
CA THR A 151 -14.25 4.66 -5.02
C THR A 151 -13.43 3.38 -5.24
N GLU A 152 -14.05 2.20 -5.09
CA GLU A 152 -13.42 0.91 -5.40
C GLU A 152 -12.89 0.84 -6.84
N LYS A 153 -13.58 1.47 -7.80
CA LYS A 153 -13.14 1.60 -9.19
C LYS A 153 -11.79 2.30 -9.31
N ALA A 154 -11.57 3.36 -8.53
CA ALA A 154 -10.30 4.08 -8.52
C ALA A 154 -9.20 3.27 -7.83
N ILE A 155 -9.52 2.53 -6.76
CA ILE A 155 -8.57 1.59 -6.13
C ILE A 155 -8.17 0.48 -7.12
N ALA A 156 -9.12 -0.02 -7.91
CA ALA A 156 -8.85 -1.02 -8.94
C ALA A 156 -7.88 -0.51 -10.02
N LEU A 157 -7.78 0.80 -10.28
CA LEU A 157 -6.79 1.34 -11.21
C LEU A 157 -5.34 1.23 -10.71
N PHE A 158 -5.14 1.11 -9.39
CA PHE A 158 -3.84 0.85 -8.79
C PHE A 158 -3.50 -0.63 -8.78
N HIS A 159 -4.51 -1.49 -8.80
CA HIS A 159 -4.33 -2.93 -8.88
C HIS A 159 -4.20 -3.35 -10.34
N ARG A 160 -3.22 -4.23 -10.61
CA ARG A 160 -3.02 -4.84 -11.92
C ARG A 160 -4.34 -5.43 -12.43
N SER A 161 -4.86 -4.98 -13.58
CA SER A 161 -5.72 -5.85 -14.37
C SER A 161 -4.81 -6.99 -14.84
N LYS A 162 -5.13 -8.22 -14.41
CA LYS A 162 -4.48 -9.41 -14.96
C LYS A 162 -4.64 -9.44 -16.47
#